data_AF-A0A2R5FX39-F1
#
_entry.id   AF-A0A2R5FX39-F1
#
_cell.length_a   1.000
_cell.length_b   1.000
_cell.length_c   1.000
_cell.angle_alpha   90.00
_cell.angle_beta   90.00
_cell.angle_gamma   90.00
#
_symmetry.space_group_name_H-M   'P 1'
#
loop_
_entity.id
_entity.type
_entity.pdbx_description
1 polymer ?
#
loop_
_entity_poly.entity_id
_entity_poly.type
_entity_poly.pdbx_seq_one_letter_code
_entity_poly.pdbx_strand_id
1 'polypeptide(L)'
;MVLQKSSDLVRINARRTDVFDIFNFKHFVGPNPYLDTGALVFDFALIDSREPLPIEDYIAKISDRYPHLGSKSYESYADLFAQVVSEVGKLDMDLHLNRWSVKPYPDFVRISVQSLHERTSREVAYFVWDWFEAITQDEDFTFDEQLVRLQNKFRASVYGGPTVYALLRTAYEKGIPAFYLWEEGLMQYGLGKKHVRGVATTFNCDSHLDSEFTTRKDDCKAFLKTLGFPVPEGDIVFTEKEALAAARQIGYPVAVKPVVGHKGIGVTADVQDSKELEAAYNRALAAIPEDQLTRIIVEKSISGSDFRLLCVNGRFVAATERRPASVVGDGYLTLAELIRQENRKPARQDTPTSPMSKIQIDEAMELYLEEQRLSLDSVIEKGRTVYLRKVANLSAGGMSIDATQTVHDDNIILAQDIAQHFQLTCLGIDVITKSLSESWKSSKFAILEINAAPGVLMHLKPSVGESVDVPSYILETFFESGTDARIPIITFNKISVEELQATIDHILLQNPNWTIGAVCRDAVFVNRSKKVLSKNYNSNVQTLLRHPKLDLLITEYAEDILNEEGMFYRSSNMVVLDNPTETEMMLVRDVFDGSTVVIRKGNDISIRRKGLIEDYTLGEDEPFTRVYLKETGAILQ
;
A
#
# COMPACT_ATOMS: atom_id res chain seq x y z
N MET A 1 11.16 -27.92 -25.10
CA MET A 1 11.13 -28.43 -26.49
C MET A 1 10.58 -27.32 -27.35
N VAL A 2 11.39 -26.75 -28.25
CA VAL A 2 10.97 -25.68 -29.18
C VAL A 2 9.83 -26.24 -30.03
N LEU A 3 8.60 -25.81 -29.75
CA LEU A 3 7.46 -26.14 -30.58
C LEU A 3 7.64 -25.39 -31.91
N GLN A 4 7.49 -26.15 -33.00
CA GLN A 4 7.69 -25.83 -34.41
C GLN A 4 7.74 -24.34 -34.80
N LYS A 5 8.77 -23.99 -35.60
CA LYS A 5 8.80 -22.80 -36.47
C LYS A 5 7.45 -22.66 -37.19
N SER A 6 6.60 -21.75 -36.72
CA SER A 6 5.33 -21.41 -37.36
C SER A 6 5.57 -20.26 -38.31
N SER A 7 5.62 -20.56 -39.61
CA SER A 7 5.89 -19.60 -40.69
C SER A 7 4.84 -18.51 -40.87
N ASP A 8 3.76 -18.54 -40.07
CA ASP A 8 2.54 -17.76 -40.26
C ASP A 8 2.27 -16.74 -39.15
N LEU A 9 3.16 -16.60 -38.16
CA LEU A 9 3.03 -15.54 -37.15
C LEU A 9 3.35 -14.17 -37.75
N VAL A 10 2.29 -13.46 -38.12
CA VAL A 10 2.34 -12.03 -38.44
C VAL A 10 2.91 -11.28 -37.23
N ARG A 11 3.98 -10.51 -37.44
CA ARG A 11 4.50 -9.58 -36.43
C ARG A 11 3.39 -8.64 -35.97
N ILE A 12 3.08 -8.64 -34.68
CA ILE A 12 2.01 -7.81 -34.10
C ILE A 12 2.60 -6.53 -33.54
N ASN A 13 3.54 -6.62 -32.58
CA ASN A 13 4.18 -5.44 -31.98
C ASN A 13 5.66 -5.33 -32.32
N ALA A 14 6.30 -6.44 -32.67
CA ALA A 14 7.74 -6.50 -32.91
C ALA A 14 8.23 -5.57 -34.02
N ARG A 15 9.36 -4.91 -33.74
CA ARG A 15 10.11 -4.14 -34.73
C ARG A 15 10.74 -5.09 -35.75
N ARG A 16 11.23 -4.54 -36.85
CA ARG A 16 11.85 -5.37 -37.91
C ARG A 16 13.09 -6.14 -37.46
N THR A 17 13.78 -5.60 -36.46
CA THR A 17 15.03 -6.09 -35.88
C THR A 17 14.82 -7.11 -34.77
N ASP A 18 13.61 -7.18 -34.21
CA ASP A 18 13.33 -7.94 -33.00
C ASP A 18 13.21 -9.44 -33.30
N VAL A 19 13.60 -10.25 -32.32
CA VAL A 19 13.59 -11.72 -32.39
C VAL A 19 12.42 -12.31 -31.59
N PHE A 20 11.95 -11.57 -30.60
CA PHE A 20 10.76 -11.90 -29.82
C PHE A 20 9.62 -10.93 -30.17
N ASP A 21 8.38 -11.39 -30.04
CA ASP A 21 7.17 -10.56 -30.07
C ASP A 21 6.37 -10.77 -28.79
N ILE A 22 5.80 -9.70 -28.24
CA ILE A 22 4.86 -9.75 -27.12
C ILE A 22 3.57 -9.04 -27.51
N PHE A 23 2.43 -9.69 -27.33
CA PHE A 23 1.14 -9.20 -27.80
C PHE A 23 -0.03 -9.72 -26.96
N ASN A 24 -1.27 -9.34 -27.33
CA ASN A 24 -2.50 -9.74 -26.63
C ASN A 24 -2.49 -9.45 -25.12
N PHE A 25 -2.00 -8.27 -24.74
CA PHE A 25 -1.97 -7.84 -23.34
C PHE A 25 -3.37 -7.76 -22.74
N LYS A 26 -3.49 -8.29 -21.52
CA LYS A 26 -4.70 -8.29 -20.74
C LYS A 26 -4.38 -8.20 -19.25
N HIS A 27 -5.14 -7.38 -18.53
CA HIS A 27 -4.99 -7.25 -17.09
C HIS A 27 -6.21 -7.79 -16.35
N PHE A 28 -5.97 -8.68 -15.40
CA PHE A 28 -6.97 -9.24 -14.49
C PHE A 28 -6.79 -8.63 -13.11
N VAL A 29 -7.88 -8.20 -12.48
CA VAL A 29 -7.84 -7.57 -11.15
C VAL A 29 -7.70 -8.62 -10.03
N GLY A 30 -8.25 -9.81 -10.23
CA GLY A 30 -8.21 -10.91 -9.26
C GLY A 30 -7.85 -12.25 -9.90
N PRO A 31 -8.22 -13.38 -9.27
CA PRO A 31 -7.96 -14.72 -9.79
C PRO A 31 -8.46 -14.87 -11.23
N ASN A 32 -7.71 -15.59 -12.04
CA ASN A 32 -7.97 -15.77 -13.47
C ASN A 32 -7.51 -17.19 -13.88
N PRO A 33 -7.79 -17.63 -15.12
CA PRO A 33 -7.45 -18.99 -15.56
C PRO A 33 -5.97 -19.37 -15.45
N TYR A 34 -5.07 -18.39 -15.35
CA TYR A 34 -3.63 -18.59 -15.36
C TYR A 34 -2.96 -18.39 -14.00
N LEU A 35 -3.54 -17.55 -13.14
CA LEU A 35 -3.04 -17.24 -11.80
C LEU A 35 -4.18 -17.00 -10.81
N ASP A 36 -4.01 -17.42 -9.56
CA ASP A 36 -4.93 -17.22 -8.44
C ASP A 36 -4.87 -15.80 -7.83
N THR A 37 -4.38 -14.83 -8.62
CA THR A 37 -4.16 -13.44 -8.22
C THR A 37 -4.34 -12.52 -9.42
N GLY A 38 -4.55 -11.22 -9.17
CA GLY A 38 -4.48 -10.20 -10.22
C GLY A 38 -3.15 -10.29 -10.98
N ALA A 39 -3.23 -10.20 -12.30
CA ALA A 39 -2.13 -10.53 -13.20
C ALA A 39 -2.19 -9.73 -14.50
N LEU A 40 -1.01 -9.45 -15.05
CA LEU A 40 -0.85 -9.09 -16.45
C LEU A 40 -0.58 -10.37 -17.24
N VAL A 41 -1.39 -10.62 -18.25
CA VAL A 41 -1.31 -11.78 -19.15
C VAL A 41 -1.01 -11.27 -20.56
N PHE A 42 -0.08 -11.92 -21.24
CA PHE A 42 0.29 -11.58 -22.62
C PHE A 42 0.87 -12.82 -23.30
N ASP A 43 0.86 -12.80 -24.63
CA ASP A 43 1.41 -13.86 -25.45
C ASP A 43 2.84 -13.49 -25.87
N PHE A 44 3.74 -14.47 -25.87
CA PHE A 44 5.16 -14.35 -26.21
C PHE A 44 5.48 -15.33 -27.34
N ALA A 45 6.14 -14.85 -28.40
CA ALA A 45 6.51 -15.67 -29.55
C ALA A 45 7.93 -15.37 -30.04
N LEU A 46 8.54 -16.36 -30.67
CA LEU A 46 9.76 -16.20 -31.47
C LEU A 46 9.39 -15.84 -32.90
N ILE A 47 10.13 -14.91 -33.51
CA ILE A 47 9.89 -14.48 -34.89
C ILE A 47 10.94 -15.12 -35.82
N ASP A 48 10.47 -15.72 -36.91
CA ASP A 48 11.30 -16.47 -37.87
C ASP A 48 12.37 -15.65 -38.61
N SER A 49 12.41 -14.33 -38.43
CA SER A 49 13.31 -13.44 -39.18
C SER A 49 14.78 -13.48 -38.75
N ARG A 50 15.07 -13.92 -37.51
CA ARG A 50 16.42 -13.98 -36.94
C ARG A 50 16.45 -15.07 -35.86
N GLU A 51 17.60 -15.73 -35.68
CA GLU A 51 17.76 -16.68 -34.59
C GLU A 51 18.13 -15.94 -33.28
N PRO A 52 17.51 -16.29 -32.14
CA PRO A 52 17.91 -15.75 -30.84
C PRO A 52 19.31 -16.27 -30.46
N LEU A 53 19.97 -15.57 -29.54
CA LEU A 53 21.18 -16.11 -28.92
C LEU A 53 20.86 -17.39 -28.11
N PRO A 54 21.83 -18.26 -27.83
CA PRO A 54 21.69 -19.29 -26.80
C PRO A 54 21.10 -18.73 -25.50
N ILE A 55 20.21 -19.47 -24.84
CA ILE A 55 19.53 -18.99 -23.62
C ILE A 55 20.53 -18.65 -22.50
N GLU A 56 21.66 -19.36 -22.48
CA GLU A 56 22.77 -19.17 -21.54
C GLU A 56 23.40 -17.78 -21.63
N ASP A 57 23.44 -17.19 -22.84
CA ASP A 57 24.00 -15.86 -23.05
C ASP A 57 23.11 -14.76 -22.43
N TYR A 58 21.78 -14.92 -22.54
CA TYR A 58 20.82 -14.07 -21.84
C TYR A 58 20.97 -14.22 -20.33
N ILE A 59 21.03 -15.47 -19.84
CA ILE A 59 21.19 -15.75 -18.41
C ILE A 59 22.45 -15.07 -17.87
N ALA A 60 23.58 -15.16 -18.57
CA ALA A 60 24.83 -14.53 -18.16
C ALA A 60 24.68 -13.01 -17.96
N LYS A 61 24.13 -12.31 -18.96
CA LYS A 61 23.92 -10.84 -18.91
C LYS A 61 22.92 -10.42 -17.83
N ILE A 62 21.84 -11.19 -17.65
CA ILE A 62 20.79 -10.91 -16.67
C ILE A 62 21.31 -11.14 -15.24
N SER A 63 22.13 -12.17 -15.05
CA SER A 63 22.65 -12.57 -13.74
C SER A 63 23.65 -11.58 -13.15
N ASP A 64 24.28 -10.75 -13.98
CA ASP A 64 25.11 -9.63 -13.51
C ASP A 64 24.33 -8.70 -12.57
N ARG A 65 23.02 -8.53 -12.82
CA ARG A 65 22.12 -7.73 -11.96
C ARG A 65 21.30 -8.57 -11.00
N TYR A 66 20.81 -9.73 -11.45
CA TYR A 66 19.96 -10.61 -10.65
C TYR A 66 20.62 -11.99 -10.48
N PRO A 67 21.63 -12.12 -9.59
CA PRO A 67 22.43 -13.33 -9.47
C PRO A 67 21.63 -14.61 -9.18
N HIS A 68 20.48 -14.49 -8.50
CA HIS A 68 19.60 -15.61 -8.18
C HIS A 68 18.86 -16.20 -9.40
N LEU A 69 18.85 -15.50 -10.53
CA LEU A 69 18.33 -16.05 -11.79
C LEU A 69 19.39 -16.94 -12.48
N GLY A 70 20.68 -16.64 -12.31
CA GLY A 70 21.78 -17.43 -12.87
C GLY A 70 21.97 -18.80 -12.27
N SER A 71 21.43 -19.05 -11.07
CA SER A 71 21.49 -20.36 -10.40
C SER A 71 20.37 -21.31 -10.81
N LYS A 72 19.47 -20.90 -11.71
CA LYS A 72 18.32 -21.68 -12.16
C LYS A 72 18.50 -22.19 -13.59
N SER A 73 17.84 -23.30 -13.91
CA SER A 73 17.68 -23.79 -15.28
C SER A 73 16.32 -23.37 -15.84
N TYR A 74 16.26 -23.10 -17.14
CA TYR A 74 15.05 -22.65 -17.83
C TYR A 74 14.72 -23.58 -18.99
N GLU A 75 13.46 -23.98 -19.13
CA GLU A 75 13.04 -24.92 -20.19
C GLU A 75 12.84 -24.25 -21.55
N SER A 76 12.61 -22.94 -21.57
CA SER A 76 12.40 -22.12 -22.76
C SER A 76 12.75 -20.64 -22.53
N TYR A 77 12.88 -19.88 -23.63
CA TYR A 77 13.01 -18.41 -23.56
C TYR A 77 11.81 -17.76 -22.86
N ALA A 78 10.61 -18.31 -23.03
CA ALA A 78 9.41 -17.80 -22.38
C ALA A 78 9.47 -17.99 -20.85
N ASP A 79 10.05 -19.08 -20.35
CA ASP A 79 10.25 -19.30 -18.92
C ASP A 79 11.24 -18.31 -18.31
N LEU A 80 12.35 -18.07 -19.00
CA LEU A 80 13.32 -17.04 -18.61
C LEU A 80 12.67 -15.66 -18.64
N PHE A 81 11.99 -15.32 -19.73
CA PHE A 81 11.31 -14.04 -19.92
C PHE A 81 10.27 -13.79 -18.81
N ALA A 82 9.39 -14.76 -18.52
CA ALA A 82 8.39 -14.64 -17.48
C ALA A 82 9.00 -14.39 -16.09
N GLN A 83 10.08 -15.10 -15.76
CA GLN A 83 10.78 -14.90 -14.49
C GLN A 83 11.46 -13.54 -14.41
N VAL A 84 12.05 -13.05 -15.51
CA VAL A 84 12.68 -11.73 -15.54
C VAL A 84 11.63 -10.63 -15.45
N VAL A 85 10.51 -10.74 -16.15
CA VAL A 85 9.37 -9.82 -16.00
C VAL A 85 8.85 -9.82 -14.56
N SER A 86 8.72 -10.99 -13.93
CA SER A 86 8.31 -11.08 -12.53
C SER A 86 9.33 -10.44 -11.58
N GLU A 87 10.63 -10.59 -11.82
CA GLU A 87 11.68 -10.03 -10.97
C GLU A 87 11.79 -8.51 -11.14
N VAL A 88 11.90 -8.04 -12.38
CA VAL A 88 11.90 -6.60 -12.70
C VAL A 88 10.58 -5.94 -12.29
N GLY A 89 9.47 -6.69 -12.31
CA GLY A 89 8.17 -6.23 -11.83
C GLY A 89 8.14 -5.84 -10.34
N LYS A 90 9.12 -6.29 -9.56
CA LYS A 90 9.32 -5.83 -8.18
C LYS A 90 9.98 -4.45 -8.11
N LEU A 91 10.46 -3.94 -9.24
CA LEU A 91 11.02 -2.59 -9.46
C LEU A 91 12.19 -2.23 -8.56
N ASP A 92 12.90 -3.19 -7.99
CA ASP A 92 13.86 -2.98 -6.88
C ASP A 92 13.22 -2.22 -5.70
N MET A 93 11.90 -2.37 -5.51
CA MET A 93 11.09 -1.68 -4.51
C MET A 93 10.56 -2.64 -3.42
N ASP A 94 11.04 -3.88 -3.37
CA ASP A 94 10.58 -4.91 -2.43
C ASP A 94 9.05 -5.11 -2.51
N LEU A 95 8.53 -5.19 -3.74
CA LEU A 95 7.10 -5.45 -3.95
C LEU A 95 6.76 -6.95 -3.79
N HIS A 96 5.60 -7.27 -3.21
CA HIS A 96 5.09 -8.65 -3.00
C HIS A 96 4.57 -9.33 -4.29
N LEU A 97 5.28 -9.15 -5.41
CA LEU A 97 4.93 -9.69 -6.73
C LEU A 97 5.84 -10.88 -7.06
N ASN A 98 5.38 -12.08 -6.72
CA ASN A 98 6.21 -13.28 -6.72
C ASN A 98 5.62 -14.44 -7.53
N ARG A 99 4.47 -14.25 -8.18
CA ARG A 99 3.78 -15.32 -8.92
C ARG A 99 3.85 -15.06 -10.42
N TRP A 100 4.14 -16.11 -11.16
CA TRP A 100 4.05 -16.13 -12.61
C TRP A 100 3.64 -17.53 -13.08
N SER A 101 3.13 -17.63 -14.30
CA SER A 101 2.87 -18.91 -14.96
C SER A 101 3.12 -18.79 -16.45
N VAL A 102 3.44 -19.92 -17.07
CA VAL A 102 3.78 -20.04 -18.49
C VAL A 102 2.96 -21.20 -19.04
N LYS A 103 2.20 -20.96 -20.10
CA LYS A 103 1.35 -21.96 -20.75
C LYS A 103 1.63 -22.01 -22.26
N PRO A 104 2.18 -23.12 -22.79
CA PRO A 104 2.48 -23.23 -24.21
C PRO A 104 1.21 -23.43 -25.05
N TYR A 105 1.18 -22.77 -26.21
CA TYR A 105 0.22 -22.96 -27.31
C TYR A 105 1.02 -23.30 -28.60
N PRO A 106 0.36 -23.75 -29.68
CA PRO A 106 1.07 -24.15 -30.91
C PRO A 106 1.98 -23.06 -31.49
N ASP A 107 1.51 -21.81 -31.51
CA ASP A 107 2.20 -20.69 -32.15
C ASP A 107 2.83 -19.69 -31.17
N PHE A 108 2.43 -19.72 -29.89
CA PHE A 108 2.92 -18.76 -28.91
C PHE A 108 2.94 -19.39 -27.51
N VAL A 109 3.57 -18.71 -26.56
CA VAL A 109 3.53 -19.07 -25.15
C VAL A 109 2.80 -17.97 -24.39
N ARG A 110 1.75 -18.32 -23.65
CA ARG A 110 1.04 -17.38 -22.80
C ARG A 110 1.76 -17.22 -21.48
N ILE A 111 2.17 -16.00 -21.17
CA ILE A 111 2.84 -15.62 -19.93
C ILE A 111 1.85 -14.85 -19.06
N SER A 112 1.81 -15.19 -17.78
CA SER A 112 1.04 -14.45 -16.77
C SER A 112 1.96 -14.07 -15.62
N VAL A 113 1.95 -12.81 -15.21
CA VAL A 113 2.76 -12.29 -14.09
C VAL A 113 1.87 -11.54 -13.12
N GLN A 114 2.05 -11.76 -11.82
CA GLN A 114 1.30 -11.06 -10.78
C GLN A 114 1.43 -9.55 -10.94
N SER A 115 0.32 -8.84 -10.88
CA SER A 115 0.25 -7.41 -11.17
C SER A 115 -0.67 -6.71 -10.16
N LEU A 116 -0.24 -5.52 -9.72
CA LEU A 116 -1.08 -4.60 -8.94
C LEU A 116 -1.62 -3.46 -9.80
N HIS A 117 -0.84 -2.98 -10.76
CA HIS A 117 -1.16 -1.81 -11.57
C HIS A 117 -0.82 -2.05 -13.04
N GLU A 118 -1.86 -2.22 -13.85
CA GLU A 118 -1.76 -2.53 -15.29
C GLU A 118 -0.73 -1.69 -16.03
N ARG A 119 -0.81 -0.36 -15.90
CA ARG A 119 0.06 0.57 -16.65
C ARG A 119 1.53 0.43 -16.29
N THR A 120 1.85 0.04 -15.06
CA THR A 120 3.22 -0.21 -14.62
C THR A 120 3.68 -1.57 -15.12
N SER A 121 2.90 -2.63 -14.87
CA SER A 121 3.26 -4.00 -15.26
C SER A 121 3.43 -4.15 -16.77
N ARG A 122 2.61 -3.46 -17.56
CA ARG A 122 2.72 -3.47 -19.03
C ARG A 122 4.01 -2.82 -19.51
N GLU A 123 4.43 -1.72 -18.90
CA GLU A 123 5.72 -1.10 -19.22
C GLU A 123 6.90 -1.93 -18.73
N VAL A 124 6.78 -2.65 -17.62
CA VAL A 124 7.79 -3.63 -17.20
C VAL A 124 7.97 -4.71 -18.27
N ALA A 125 6.87 -5.25 -18.82
CA ALA A 125 6.95 -6.25 -19.88
C ALA A 125 7.65 -5.71 -21.15
N TYR A 126 7.30 -4.50 -21.59
CA TYR A 126 8.00 -3.83 -22.71
C TYR A 126 9.48 -3.56 -22.39
N PHE A 127 9.79 -3.10 -21.18
CA PHE A 127 11.16 -2.85 -20.74
C PHE A 127 12.02 -4.11 -20.76
N VAL A 128 11.50 -5.24 -20.28
CA VAL A 128 12.24 -6.51 -20.30
C VAL A 128 12.40 -7.01 -21.73
N TRP A 129 11.40 -6.80 -22.59
CA TRP A 129 11.53 -7.12 -24.01
C TRP A 129 12.60 -6.29 -24.71
N ASP A 130 12.61 -4.98 -24.53
CA ASP A 130 13.68 -4.11 -25.05
C ASP A 130 15.05 -4.53 -24.52
N TRP A 131 15.13 -4.97 -23.25
CA TRP A 131 16.39 -5.46 -22.69
C TRP A 131 16.85 -6.78 -23.33
N PHE A 132 15.94 -7.72 -23.58
CA PHE A 132 16.25 -8.96 -24.30
C PHE A 132 16.70 -8.67 -25.74
N GLU A 133 16.04 -7.74 -26.43
CA GLU A 133 16.42 -7.35 -27.78
C GLU A 133 17.80 -6.67 -27.80
N ALA A 134 18.10 -5.80 -26.83
CA ALA A 134 19.43 -5.20 -26.68
C ALA A 134 20.52 -6.26 -26.45
N ILE A 135 20.27 -7.28 -25.62
CA ILE A 135 21.19 -8.42 -25.45
C ILE A 135 21.40 -9.15 -26.79
N THR A 136 20.34 -9.39 -27.54
CA THR A 136 20.39 -10.10 -28.84
C THR A 136 21.18 -9.32 -29.89
N GLN A 137 21.16 -8.00 -29.80
CA GLN A 137 21.80 -7.08 -30.74
C GLN A 137 23.19 -6.62 -30.27
N ASP A 138 23.61 -7.01 -29.06
CA ASP A 138 24.81 -6.53 -28.37
C ASP A 138 24.85 -4.99 -28.28
N GLU A 139 23.70 -4.39 -27.96
CA GLU A 139 23.53 -2.94 -27.81
C GLU A 139 23.57 -2.51 -26.34
N ASP A 140 24.04 -1.29 -26.10
CA ASP A 140 24.00 -0.67 -24.77
C ASP A 140 22.55 -0.43 -24.33
N PHE A 141 22.21 -0.85 -23.11
CA PHE A 141 20.90 -0.65 -22.53
C PHE A 141 20.98 0.21 -21.26
N THR A 142 20.30 1.36 -21.27
CA THR A 142 20.26 2.32 -20.14
C THR A 142 19.35 1.84 -18.99
N PHE A 143 19.68 0.67 -18.42
CA PHE A 143 18.83 -0.05 -17.48
C PHE A 143 18.40 0.81 -16.29
N ASP A 144 19.36 1.41 -15.58
CA ASP A 144 19.07 2.16 -14.35
C ASP A 144 18.20 3.39 -14.59
N GLU A 145 18.43 4.12 -15.68
CA GLU A 145 17.63 5.30 -16.03
C GLU A 145 16.18 4.93 -16.34
N GLN A 146 16.00 3.84 -17.10
CA GLN A 146 14.68 3.34 -17.47
C GLN A 146 13.96 2.71 -16.26
N LEU A 147 14.65 1.98 -15.39
CA LEU A 147 14.08 1.46 -14.15
C LEU A 147 13.58 2.59 -13.25
N VAL A 148 14.33 3.69 -13.13
CA VAL A 148 13.88 4.88 -12.37
C VAL A 148 12.57 5.45 -12.93
N ARG A 149 12.37 5.44 -14.26
CA ARG A 149 11.10 5.85 -14.88
C ARG A 149 9.95 4.93 -14.46
N LEU A 150 10.15 3.61 -14.47
CA LEU A 150 9.15 2.64 -14.04
C LEU A 150 8.80 2.80 -12.55
N GLN A 151 9.81 2.99 -11.70
CA GLN A 151 9.61 3.28 -10.27
C GLN A 151 8.80 4.56 -10.07
N ASN A 152 9.12 5.64 -10.78
CA ASN A 152 8.35 6.90 -10.70
C ASN A 152 6.91 6.73 -11.16
N LYS A 153 6.67 5.90 -12.18
CA LYS A 153 5.31 5.59 -12.61
C LYS A 153 4.53 4.80 -11.56
N PHE A 154 5.18 3.84 -10.89
CA PHE A 154 4.55 3.13 -9.77
C PHE A 154 4.26 4.07 -8.60
N ARG A 155 5.17 4.97 -8.24
CA ARG A 155 4.94 6.00 -7.19
C ARG A 155 3.72 6.87 -7.47
N ALA A 156 3.55 7.27 -8.73
CA ALA A 156 2.42 8.08 -9.16
C ALA A 156 1.10 7.29 -9.23
N SER A 157 1.15 5.96 -9.07
CA SER A 157 -0.04 5.12 -8.97
C SER A 157 -0.66 5.20 -7.57
N VAL A 158 -1.90 4.72 -7.48
CA VAL A 158 -2.67 4.66 -6.23
C VAL A 158 -2.04 3.75 -5.17
N TYR A 159 -1.14 2.84 -5.57
CA TYR A 159 -0.42 1.91 -4.70
C TYR A 159 1.01 2.38 -4.37
N GLY A 160 1.45 3.49 -4.95
CA GLY A 160 2.81 3.99 -4.83
C GLY A 160 3.14 4.63 -3.48
N GLY A 161 2.11 5.03 -2.72
CA GLY A 161 2.27 5.63 -1.40
C GLY A 161 2.78 4.61 -0.37
N PRO A 162 3.83 4.92 0.42
CA PRO A 162 4.48 3.94 1.29
C PRO A 162 3.54 3.34 2.35
N THR A 163 2.73 4.17 3.01
CA THR A 163 1.74 3.72 4.00
C THR A 163 0.64 2.85 3.37
N VAL A 164 0.13 3.27 2.21
CA VAL A 164 -0.91 2.51 1.48
C VAL A 164 -0.37 1.15 1.07
N TYR A 165 0.85 1.13 0.52
CA TYR A 165 1.51 -0.12 0.12
C TYR A 165 1.76 -1.05 1.30
N ALA A 166 2.23 -0.52 2.43
CA ALA A 166 2.47 -1.31 3.64
C ALA A 166 1.18 -1.98 4.16
N LEU A 167 0.07 -1.25 4.21
CA LEU A 167 -1.23 -1.80 4.59
C LEU A 167 -1.73 -2.83 3.57
N LEU A 168 -1.60 -2.56 2.27
CA LEU A 168 -1.98 -3.50 1.21
C LEU A 168 -1.19 -4.81 1.30
N ARG A 169 0.13 -4.73 1.49
CA ARG A 169 1.01 -5.90 1.64
C ARG A 169 0.62 -6.72 2.87
N THR A 170 0.39 -6.04 3.99
CA THR A 170 -0.02 -6.69 5.25
C THR A 170 -1.40 -7.35 5.11
N ALA A 171 -2.34 -6.71 4.41
CA ALA A 171 -3.65 -7.29 4.10
C ALA A 171 -3.50 -8.55 3.24
N TYR A 172 -2.63 -8.53 2.23
CA TYR A 172 -2.31 -9.70 1.41
C TYR A 172 -1.75 -10.85 2.26
N GLU A 173 -0.79 -10.58 3.13
CA GLU A 173 -0.16 -11.58 4.02
C GLU A 173 -1.15 -12.17 5.04
N LYS A 174 -2.09 -11.36 5.54
CA LYS A 174 -3.15 -11.80 6.47
C LYS A 174 -4.39 -12.39 5.77
N GLY A 175 -4.39 -12.46 4.43
CA GLY A 175 -5.54 -12.98 3.66
C GLY A 175 -6.78 -12.09 3.69
N ILE A 176 -6.64 -10.82 4.08
CA ILE A 176 -7.69 -9.80 4.11
C ILE A 176 -7.92 -9.30 2.68
N PRO A 177 -9.13 -9.42 2.10
CA PRO A 177 -9.44 -8.86 0.79
C PRO A 177 -9.20 -7.35 0.78
N ALA A 178 -8.47 -6.85 -0.22
CA ALA A 178 -8.25 -5.42 -0.38
C ALA A 178 -8.24 -5.04 -1.86
N PHE A 179 -8.86 -3.92 -2.19
CA PHE A 179 -8.89 -3.36 -3.54
C PHE A 179 -9.13 -1.86 -3.52
N TYR A 180 -8.69 -1.16 -4.56
CA TYR A 180 -8.87 0.28 -4.68
C TYR A 180 -10.23 0.62 -5.30
N LEU A 181 -10.87 1.67 -4.77
CA LEU A 181 -12.10 2.25 -5.30
C LEU A 181 -11.73 3.51 -6.11
N TRP A 182 -11.66 3.36 -7.43
CA TRP A 182 -11.12 4.38 -8.33
C TRP A 182 -11.90 5.69 -8.30
N GLU A 183 -13.22 5.61 -8.24
CA GLU A 183 -14.11 6.77 -8.24
C GLU A 183 -14.12 7.53 -6.91
N GLU A 184 -13.79 6.84 -5.81
CA GLU A 184 -13.77 7.41 -4.46
C GLU A 184 -12.38 7.85 -3.99
N GLY A 185 -11.33 7.36 -4.65
CA GLY A 185 -9.96 7.71 -4.28
C GLY A 185 -9.46 7.04 -3.00
N LEU A 186 -9.95 5.83 -2.67
CA LEU A 186 -9.65 5.16 -1.40
C LEU A 186 -9.50 3.64 -1.52
N MET A 187 -8.87 3.02 -0.53
CA MET A 187 -8.76 1.58 -0.40
C MET A 187 -9.95 1.02 0.37
N GLN A 188 -10.50 -0.11 -0.09
CA GLN A 188 -11.38 -0.95 0.71
C GLN A 188 -10.61 -2.17 1.22
N TYR A 189 -10.83 -2.50 2.49
CA TYR A 189 -10.41 -3.73 3.16
C TYR A 189 -11.66 -4.50 3.58
N GLY A 190 -11.65 -5.82 3.45
CA GLY A 190 -12.79 -6.67 3.75
C GLY A 190 -13.97 -6.54 2.77
N LEU A 191 -14.99 -7.38 2.97
CA LEU A 191 -16.09 -7.59 2.04
C LEU A 191 -17.46 -7.40 2.70
N GLY A 192 -18.43 -6.91 1.93
CA GLY A 192 -19.83 -6.80 2.35
C GLY A 192 -19.98 -5.98 3.63
N LYS A 193 -20.79 -6.45 4.58
CA LYS A 193 -20.97 -5.77 5.88
C LYS A 193 -19.71 -5.65 6.75
N LYS A 194 -18.65 -6.40 6.41
CA LYS A 194 -17.37 -6.40 7.14
C LYS A 194 -16.39 -5.37 6.58
N HIS A 195 -16.72 -4.67 5.49
CA HIS A 195 -15.74 -3.79 4.86
C HIS A 195 -15.39 -2.57 5.73
N VAL A 196 -14.15 -2.12 5.58
CA VAL A 196 -13.65 -0.83 6.05
C VAL A 196 -13.00 -0.12 4.87
N ARG A 197 -13.19 1.19 4.77
CA ARG A 197 -12.69 2.04 3.69
C ARG A 197 -11.76 3.09 4.27
N GLY A 198 -10.64 3.36 3.62
CA GLY A 198 -9.68 4.32 4.14
C GLY A 198 -8.62 4.79 3.15
N VAL A 199 -7.93 5.86 3.53
CA VAL A 199 -6.78 6.42 2.82
C VAL A 199 -5.62 6.49 3.81
N ALA A 200 -4.51 5.83 3.49
CA ALA A 200 -3.40 5.66 4.42
C ALA A 200 -3.88 5.09 5.78
N THR A 201 -3.72 5.83 6.89
CA THR A 201 -4.14 5.41 8.23
C THR A 201 -5.46 6.03 8.70
N THR A 202 -6.21 6.70 7.81
CA THR A 202 -7.51 7.29 8.12
C THR A 202 -8.62 6.44 7.51
N PHE A 203 -9.64 6.11 8.30
CA PHE A 203 -10.69 5.17 7.95
C PHE A 203 -12.09 5.79 8.08
N ASN A 204 -13.08 5.19 7.44
CA ASN A 204 -14.46 5.68 7.42
C ASN A 204 -15.17 5.63 8.79
N CYS A 205 -14.56 5.02 9.80
CA CYS A 205 -15.03 5.01 11.18
C CYS A 205 -14.37 6.08 12.06
N ASP A 206 -13.36 6.78 11.55
CA ASP A 206 -12.70 7.87 12.26
C ASP A 206 -13.61 9.11 12.30
N SER A 207 -13.56 9.85 13.41
CA SER A 207 -14.28 11.11 13.54
C SER A 207 -13.63 12.16 12.64
N HIS A 208 -14.39 12.63 11.66
CA HIS A 208 -13.95 13.74 10.80
C HIS A 208 -13.68 15.00 11.63
N LEU A 209 -14.48 15.25 12.68
CA LEU A 209 -14.30 16.39 13.58
C LEU A 209 -12.96 16.30 14.32
N ASP A 210 -12.59 15.11 14.80
CA ASP A 210 -11.33 14.91 15.51
C ASP A 210 -10.14 15.01 14.56
N SER A 211 -10.26 14.40 13.38
CA SER A 211 -9.24 14.51 12.34
C SER A 211 -8.99 15.97 11.95
N GLU A 212 -10.05 16.76 11.71
CA GLU A 212 -9.93 18.18 11.41
C GLU A 212 -9.38 18.95 12.61
N PHE A 213 -9.81 18.61 13.83
CA PHE A 213 -9.35 19.27 15.05
C PHE A 213 -7.84 19.15 15.25
N THR A 214 -7.23 18.01 14.90
CA THR A 214 -5.76 17.85 14.96
C THR A 214 -4.98 18.79 14.03
N THR A 215 -5.61 19.28 12.96
CA THR A 215 -4.99 20.24 12.02
C THR A 215 -4.92 21.66 12.60
N ARG A 216 -5.79 21.98 13.56
CA ARG A 216 -5.86 23.28 14.25
C ARG A 216 -4.93 23.26 15.47
N LYS A 217 -3.63 23.43 15.22
CA LYS A 217 -2.55 23.22 16.20
C LYS A 217 -2.75 24.01 17.50
N ASP A 218 -3.20 25.25 17.37
CA ASP A 218 -3.49 26.15 18.49
C ASP A 218 -4.63 25.63 19.37
N ASP A 219 -5.76 25.29 18.76
CA ASP A 219 -6.93 24.79 19.48
C ASP A 219 -6.68 23.42 20.11
N CYS A 220 -6.03 22.52 19.37
CA CYS A 220 -5.65 21.20 19.86
C CYS A 220 -4.69 21.31 21.06
N LYS A 221 -3.70 22.20 20.97
CA LYS A 221 -2.78 22.47 22.09
C LYS A 221 -3.50 23.05 23.31
N ALA A 222 -4.42 24.00 23.11
CA ALA A 222 -5.22 24.58 24.19
C ALA A 222 -6.11 23.53 24.89
N PHE A 223 -6.68 22.60 24.11
CA PHE A 223 -7.42 21.46 24.62
C PHE A 223 -6.54 20.53 25.46
N LEU A 224 -5.37 20.13 24.95
CA LEU A 224 -4.42 19.31 25.70
C LEU A 224 -4.00 19.98 27.01
N LYS A 225 -3.73 21.30 26.98
CA LYS A 225 -3.42 22.09 28.18
C LYS A 225 -4.55 22.06 29.20
N THR A 226 -5.80 22.20 28.74
CA THR A 226 -7.00 22.19 29.59
C THR A 226 -7.18 20.85 30.31
N LEU A 227 -6.79 19.75 29.65
CA LEU A 227 -6.80 18.40 30.22
C LEU A 227 -5.61 18.12 31.15
N GLY A 228 -4.65 19.05 31.26
CA GLY A 228 -3.48 18.91 32.12
C GLY A 228 -2.30 18.18 31.46
N PHE A 229 -2.32 17.98 30.14
CA PHE A 229 -1.19 17.37 29.42
C PHE A 229 -0.03 18.36 29.23
N PRO A 230 1.23 17.88 29.21
CA PRO A 230 2.40 18.74 29.13
C PRO A 230 2.57 19.32 27.72
N VAL A 231 2.17 20.57 27.51
CA VAL A 231 2.41 21.33 26.27
C VAL A 231 3.30 22.55 26.55
N PRO A 232 4.04 23.08 25.56
CA PRO A 232 4.84 24.28 25.76
C PRO A 232 3.99 25.47 26.20
N GLU A 233 4.41 26.21 27.21
CA GLU A 233 3.74 27.46 27.60
C GLU A 233 3.89 28.51 26.49
N GLY A 234 2.81 29.16 26.08
CA GLY A 234 2.88 30.20 25.05
C GLY A 234 1.51 30.68 24.60
N ASP A 235 1.53 31.70 23.75
CA ASP A 235 0.35 32.42 23.27
C ASP A 235 0.40 32.65 21.75
N ILE A 236 -0.76 32.93 21.17
CA ILE A 236 -0.90 33.37 19.78
C ILE A 236 -0.78 34.90 19.75
N VAL A 237 0.05 35.38 18.83
CA VAL A 237 0.31 36.80 18.61
C VAL A 237 0.03 37.15 17.16
N PHE A 238 -0.41 38.39 16.95
CA PHE A 238 -0.80 38.95 15.65
C PHE A 238 0.14 40.08 15.22
N THR A 239 0.92 40.61 16.17
CA THR A 239 1.90 41.68 15.92
C THR A 239 3.24 41.36 16.57
N GLU A 240 4.33 41.93 16.04
CA GLU A 240 5.66 41.81 16.62
C GLU A 240 5.70 42.34 18.07
N LYS A 241 4.93 43.40 18.36
CA LYS A 241 4.81 43.97 19.71
C LYS A 241 4.19 42.97 20.69
N GLU A 242 3.17 42.24 20.27
CA GLU A 242 2.59 41.16 21.05
C GLU A 242 3.58 40.00 21.21
N ALA A 243 4.35 39.66 20.16
CA ALA A 243 5.40 38.66 20.24
C ALA A 243 6.45 39.02 21.32
N LEU A 244 6.91 40.26 21.34
CA LEU A 244 7.84 40.78 22.36
C LEU A 244 7.24 40.73 23.77
N ALA A 245 5.95 41.03 23.92
CA ALA A 245 5.26 40.94 25.21
C ALA A 245 5.16 39.48 25.69
N ALA A 246 4.75 38.56 24.81
CA ALA A 246 4.65 37.13 25.10
C ALA A 246 6.02 36.54 25.46
N ALA A 247 7.07 36.84 24.68
CA ALA A 247 8.42 36.36 24.95
C ALA A 247 8.98 36.85 26.30
N ARG A 248 8.64 38.09 26.71
CA ARG A 248 9.02 38.61 28.04
C ARG A 248 8.27 37.90 29.17
N GLN A 249 7.00 37.53 28.94
CA GLN A 249 6.20 36.81 29.93
C GLN A 249 6.67 35.36 30.11
N ILE A 250 6.92 34.66 28.99
CA ILE A 250 7.39 33.25 28.98
C ILE A 250 8.85 33.15 29.45
N GLY A 251 9.67 34.14 29.09
CA GLY A 251 11.11 34.16 29.28
C GLY A 251 11.86 33.33 28.23
N TYR A 252 13.00 33.85 27.77
CA TYR A 252 13.85 33.18 26.78
C TYR A 252 14.48 31.87 27.33
N PRO A 253 14.85 30.91 26.45
CA PRO A 253 14.60 30.92 25.01
C PRO A 253 13.14 30.60 24.65
N VAL A 254 12.68 31.15 23.52
CA VAL A 254 11.33 30.92 22.96
C VAL A 254 11.42 30.32 21.55
N ALA A 255 10.35 29.69 21.11
CA ALA A 255 10.14 29.25 19.74
C ALA A 255 9.05 30.11 19.10
N VAL A 256 9.26 30.47 17.84
CA VAL A 256 8.33 31.26 17.02
C VAL A 256 7.96 30.43 15.80
N LYS A 257 6.66 30.23 15.59
CA LYS A 257 6.14 29.46 14.44
C LYS A 257 4.81 30.01 13.95
N PRO A 258 4.54 30.00 12.64
CA PRO A 258 3.19 30.31 12.16
C PRO A 258 2.20 29.23 12.62
N VAL A 259 0.94 29.62 12.89
CA VAL A 259 -0.14 28.66 13.20
C VAL A 259 -0.41 27.77 11.98
N VAL A 260 -0.31 28.36 10.79
CA VAL A 260 -0.56 27.72 9.51
C VAL A 260 0.76 27.35 8.86
N GLY A 261 0.84 26.16 8.27
CA GLY A 261 2.05 25.68 7.61
C GLY A 261 2.44 24.25 7.99
N HIS A 262 3.21 23.63 7.09
CA HIS A 262 3.69 22.26 7.23
C HIS A 262 5.22 22.20 7.07
N LYS A 263 5.83 21.08 7.47
CA LYS A 263 7.25 20.76 7.22
C LYS A 263 8.27 21.72 7.88
N GLY A 264 7.87 22.50 8.87
CA GLY A 264 8.76 23.38 9.63
C GLY A 264 9.10 24.71 8.96
N ILE A 265 8.43 25.06 7.87
CA ILE A 265 8.61 26.36 7.20
C ILE A 265 8.18 27.49 8.16
N GLY A 266 9.02 28.52 8.29
CA GLY A 266 8.77 29.65 9.20
C GLY A 266 8.99 29.34 10.69
N VAL A 267 9.44 28.12 11.05
CA VAL A 267 9.69 27.74 12.45
C VAL A 267 11.10 28.14 12.88
N THR A 268 11.20 29.06 13.84
CA THR A 268 12.47 29.37 14.52
C THR A 268 12.41 28.90 15.97
N ALA A 269 13.11 27.81 16.29
CA ALA A 269 13.35 27.41 17.67
C ALA A 269 14.58 28.11 18.28
N ASP A 270 14.65 28.10 19.62
CA ASP A 270 15.78 28.56 20.43
C ASP A 270 16.17 30.04 20.23
N VAL A 271 15.16 30.91 20.08
CA VAL A 271 15.34 32.37 20.04
C VAL A 271 15.78 32.84 21.41
N GLN A 272 16.92 33.52 21.52
CA GLN A 272 17.57 33.89 22.78
C GLN A 272 17.27 35.31 23.25
N ASP A 273 16.94 36.23 22.34
CA ASP A 273 16.74 37.63 22.66
C ASP A 273 15.74 38.34 21.73
N SER A 274 15.48 39.61 22.01
CA SER A 274 14.50 40.40 21.26
C SER A 274 14.87 40.66 19.80
N LYS A 275 16.17 40.70 19.47
CA LYS A 275 16.63 40.93 18.11
C LYS A 275 16.45 39.66 17.28
N GLU A 276 16.78 38.51 17.86
CA GLU A 276 16.48 37.21 17.25
C GLU A 276 14.97 37.00 17.12
N LEU A 277 14.17 37.49 18.07
CA LEU A 277 12.70 37.39 18.03
C LEU A 277 12.10 38.17 16.86
N GLU A 278 12.58 39.39 16.61
CA GLU A 278 12.15 40.21 15.46
C GLU A 278 12.43 39.48 14.14
N ALA A 279 13.65 38.96 13.98
CA ALA A 279 14.02 38.17 12.79
C ALA A 279 13.17 36.90 12.65
N ALA A 280 12.93 36.20 13.75
CA ALA A 280 12.10 34.99 13.79
C ALA A 280 10.64 35.28 13.44
N TYR A 281 10.08 36.38 13.96
CA TYR A 281 8.72 36.83 13.67
C TYR A 281 8.56 37.16 12.19
N ASN A 282 9.50 37.92 11.61
CA ASN A 282 9.46 38.27 10.18
C ASN A 282 9.56 37.04 9.28
N ARG A 283 10.38 36.05 9.63
CA ARG A 283 10.43 34.75 8.91
C ARG A 283 9.12 33.98 9.02
N ALA A 284 8.52 33.92 10.22
CA ALA A 284 7.23 33.27 10.42
C ALA A 284 6.12 33.99 9.62
N LEU A 285 6.14 35.32 9.59
CA LEU A 285 5.19 36.13 8.82
C LEU A 285 5.31 35.88 7.31
N ALA A 286 6.53 35.85 6.77
CA ALA A 286 6.77 35.57 5.36
C ALA A 286 6.35 34.15 4.93
N ALA A 287 6.24 33.22 5.88
CA ALA A 287 5.76 31.87 5.64
C ALA A 287 4.22 31.74 5.63
N ILE A 288 3.49 32.77 6.05
CA ILE A 288 2.02 32.76 6.06
C ILE A 288 1.52 33.20 4.68
N PRO A 289 0.63 32.43 4.02
CA PRO A 289 0.03 32.83 2.76
C PRO A 289 -0.70 34.18 2.85
N GLU A 290 -0.62 34.99 1.79
CA GLU A 290 -1.21 36.34 1.76
C GLU A 290 -2.74 36.35 1.96
N ASP A 291 -3.42 35.24 1.66
CA ASP A 291 -4.86 35.07 1.83
C ASP A 291 -5.29 34.62 3.24
N GLN A 292 -4.34 34.46 4.16
CA GLN A 292 -4.60 33.99 5.52
C GLN A 292 -4.32 35.05 6.59
N LEU A 293 -5.04 34.93 7.70
CA LEU A 293 -4.84 35.79 8.87
C LEU A 293 -3.47 35.51 9.51
N THR A 294 -2.73 36.58 9.81
CA THR A 294 -1.48 36.51 10.57
C THR A 294 -1.76 35.94 11.96
N ARG A 295 -1.32 34.71 12.19
CA ARG A 295 -1.35 34.06 13.51
C ARG A 295 -0.02 33.36 13.73
N ILE A 296 0.73 33.81 14.73
CA ILE A 296 2.05 33.28 15.07
C ILE A 296 2.02 32.81 16.52
N ILE A 297 2.56 31.64 16.79
CA ILE A 297 2.72 31.10 18.14
C ILE A 297 4.09 31.52 18.65
N VAL A 298 4.13 32.12 19.84
CA VAL A 298 5.34 32.32 20.64
C VAL A 298 5.22 31.46 21.89
N GLU A 299 6.12 30.48 22.02
CA GLU A 299 6.06 29.49 23.09
C GLU A 299 7.42 29.20 23.69
N LYS A 300 7.47 28.59 24.87
CA LYS A 300 8.71 28.18 25.52
C LYS A 300 9.46 27.20 24.62
N SER A 301 10.73 27.50 24.33
CA SER A 301 11.56 26.55 23.60
C SER A 301 11.97 25.42 24.53
N ILE A 302 11.65 24.19 24.14
CA ILE A 302 12.01 22.99 24.88
C ILE A 302 13.19 22.33 24.16
N SER A 303 14.29 22.12 24.89
CA SER A 303 15.47 21.44 24.37
C SER A 303 15.28 19.92 24.44
N GLY A 304 15.54 19.20 23.36
CA GLY A 304 15.49 17.74 23.34
C GLY A 304 15.58 17.18 21.93
N SER A 305 15.49 15.86 21.84
CA SER A 305 15.24 15.14 20.59
C SER A 305 13.76 15.14 20.26
N ASP A 306 13.46 15.10 18.97
CA ASP A 306 12.11 14.96 18.42
C ASP A 306 11.72 13.48 18.42
N PHE A 307 10.58 13.15 19.03
CA PHE A 307 10.01 11.82 18.99
C PHE A 307 8.58 11.83 18.47
N ARG A 308 8.20 10.73 17.82
CA ARG A 308 6.81 10.39 17.57
C ARG A 308 6.42 9.14 18.34
N LEU A 309 5.45 9.28 19.21
CA LEU A 309 4.72 8.16 19.80
C LEU A 309 3.52 7.84 18.90
N LEU A 310 3.21 6.56 18.74
CA LEU A 310 2.13 6.09 17.88
C LEU A 310 1.17 5.24 18.70
N CYS A 311 -0.10 5.61 18.65
CA CYS A 311 -1.19 4.81 19.19
C CYS A 311 -2.06 4.25 18.07
N VAL A 312 -2.50 3.01 18.23
CA VAL A 312 -3.48 2.35 17.36
C VAL A 312 -4.61 1.84 18.24
N ASN A 313 -5.86 2.19 17.90
CA ASN A 313 -7.06 1.83 18.65
C ASN A 313 -6.94 2.13 20.15
N GLY A 314 -6.46 3.35 20.48
CA GLY A 314 -6.25 3.81 21.86
C GLY A 314 -5.08 3.19 22.61
N ARG A 315 -4.31 2.28 21.99
CA ARG A 315 -3.16 1.61 22.62
C ARG A 315 -1.84 2.11 22.03
N PHE A 316 -0.83 2.28 22.87
CA PHE A 316 0.52 2.60 22.40
C PHE A 316 1.10 1.38 21.66
N VAL A 317 1.70 1.63 20.50
CA VAL A 317 2.28 0.59 19.64
C VAL A 317 3.76 0.81 19.38
N ALA A 318 4.15 2.05 19.06
CA ALA A 318 5.51 2.33 18.62
C ALA A 318 5.99 3.72 19.05
N ALA A 319 7.29 3.89 19.17
CA ALA A 319 7.93 5.20 19.29
C ALA A 319 9.14 5.30 18.37
N THR A 320 9.37 6.47 17.79
CA THR A 320 10.58 6.71 17.00
C THR A 320 11.19 8.07 17.34
N GLU A 321 12.52 8.12 17.51
CA GLU A 321 13.28 9.36 17.48
C GLU A 321 13.45 9.77 16.02
N ARG A 322 13.14 11.03 15.70
CA ARG A 322 13.35 11.61 14.39
C ARG A 322 14.53 12.55 14.45
N ARG A 323 15.54 12.29 13.62
CA ARG A 323 16.70 13.17 13.47
C ARG A 323 16.67 13.91 12.14
N PRO A 324 17.01 15.20 12.10
CA PRO A 324 17.16 15.92 10.84
C PRO A 324 18.22 15.27 9.95
N ALA A 325 18.10 15.51 8.64
CA ALA A 325 19.12 15.09 7.68
C ALA A 325 20.48 15.65 8.11
N SER A 326 21.52 14.81 8.04
CA SER A 326 22.89 15.21 8.37
C SER A 326 23.89 14.46 7.50
N VAL A 327 25.09 15.03 7.41
CA VAL A 327 26.27 14.39 6.80
C VAL A 327 27.46 14.52 7.74
N VAL A 328 28.42 13.61 7.63
CA VAL A 328 29.66 13.63 8.40
C VAL A 328 30.79 14.05 7.45
N GLY A 329 31.52 15.10 7.82
CA GLY A 329 32.67 15.56 7.05
C GLY A 329 33.77 14.50 6.96
N ASP A 330 34.41 14.41 5.80
CA ASP A 330 35.59 13.56 5.57
C ASP A 330 36.90 14.35 5.47
N GLY A 331 36.81 15.69 5.46
CA GLY A 331 37.93 16.62 5.32
C GLY A 331 38.31 16.95 3.87
N TYR A 332 37.62 16.39 2.86
CA TYR A 332 37.99 16.52 1.45
C TYR A 332 36.82 16.94 0.56
N LEU A 333 35.66 16.30 0.71
CA LEU A 333 34.49 16.52 -0.13
C LEU A 333 33.69 17.74 0.33
N THR A 334 33.05 18.41 -0.63
CA THR A 334 32.07 19.47 -0.36
C THR A 334 30.78 18.88 0.24
N LEU A 335 29.97 19.70 0.92
CA LEU A 335 28.66 19.28 1.41
C LEU A 335 27.77 18.71 0.29
N ALA A 336 27.78 19.31 -0.91
CA ALA A 336 27.05 18.78 -2.07
C ALA A 336 27.51 17.38 -2.49
N GLU A 337 28.82 17.11 -2.42
CA GLU A 337 29.39 15.79 -2.73
C GLU A 337 29.07 14.75 -1.67
N LEU A 338 29.17 15.13 -0.39
CA LEU A 338 28.77 14.26 0.73
C LEU A 338 27.29 13.90 0.65
N ILE A 339 26.40 14.86 0.32
CA ILE A 339 24.97 14.60 0.10
C ILE A 339 24.77 13.63 -1.07
N ARG A 340 25.47 13.83 -2.19
CA ARG A 340 25.39 12.91 -3.35
C ARG A 340 25.84 11.50 -2.99
N GLN A 341 26.93 11.37 -2.22
CA GLN A 341 27.42 10.07 -1.75
C GLN A 341 26.42 9.41 -0.80
N GLU A 342 25.87 10.16 0.14
CA GLU A 342 24.89 9.68 1.10
C GLU A 342 23.62 9.16 0.40
N ASN A 343 23.12 9.91 -0.59
CA ASN A 343 21.95 9.55 -1.42
C ASN A 343 22.16 8.34 -2.34
N ARG A 344 23.39 7.84 -2.49
CA ARG A 344 23.68 6.60 -3.24
C ARG A 344 23.56 5.33 -2.38
N LYS A 345 23.43 5.47 -1.05
CA LYS A 345 23.30 4.32 -0.16
C LYS A 345 22.00 3.56 -0.46
N PRO A 346 22.00 2.21 -0.39
CA PRO A 346 20.80 1.40 -0.57
C PRO A 346 19.62 1.84 0.31
N ALA A 347 19.90 2.23 1.55
CA ALA A 347 18.89 2.70 2.51
C ALA A 347 18.18 4.01 2.11
N ARG A 348 18.77 4.79 1.18
CA ARG A 348 18.22 6.03 0.62
C ARG A 348 17.85 5.90 -0.85
N GLN A 349 17.80 4.67 -1.36
CA GLN A 349 17.20 4.44 -2.67
C GLN A 349 15.79 5.03 -2.63
N ASP A 350 15.40 5.61 -3.74
CA ASP A 350 14.02 6.07 -3.81
C ASP A 350 13.21 4.79 -4.06
N THR A 351 12.53 4.27 -3.05
CA THR A 351 11.54 3.16 -3.14
C THR A 351 10.45 3.35 -2.07
N PRO A 352 9.22 2.81 -2.24
CA PRO A 352 8.13 2.92 -1.25
C PRO A 352 8.45 2.17 0.04
N THR A 353 9.46 1.32 0.01
CA THR A 353 9.90 0.46 1.10
C THR A 353 11.28 0.85 1.63
N SER A 354 11.84 1.99 1.17
CA SER A 354 13.14 2.45 1.64
C SER A 354 13.02 3.06 3.03
N PRO A 355 13.95 2.75 3.96
CA PRO A 355 13.89 3.25 5.33
C PRO A 355 14.16 4.75 5.42
N MET A 356 14.83 5.33 4.41
CA MET A 356 15.11 6.76 4.35
C MET A 356 14.77 7.33 2.98
N SER A 357 14.23 8.54 2.96
CA SER A 357 14.17 9.33 1.72
C SER A 357 15.54 9.90 1.36
N LYS A 358 15.69 10.30 0.10
CA LYS A 358 16.84 11.09 -0.32
C LYS A 358 16.88 12.42 0.43
N ILE A 359 18.09 12.86 0.77
CA ILE A 359 18.38 14.21 1.24
C ILE A 359 18.14 15.15 0.06
N GLN A 360 17.14 16.02 0.21
CA GLN A 360 16.74 16.99 -0.80
C GLN A 360 17.46 18.32 -0.56
N ILE A 361 18.11 18.86 -1.59
CA ILE A 361 18.68 20.20 -1.59
C ILE A 361 17.55 21.16 -2.00
N ASP A 362 17.15 22.05 -1.10
CA ASP A 362 16.12 23.08 -1.30
C ASP A 362 16.47 24.35 -0.52
N GLU A 363 15.69 25.41 -0.75
CA GLU A 363 15.86 26.72 -0.11
C GLU A 363 15.88 26.62 1.43
N ALA A 364 15.06 25.74 2.01
CA ALA A 364 15.02 25.56 3.47
C ALA A 364 16.32 24.95 4.04
N MET A 365 16.98 24.05 3.28
CA MET A 365 18.32 23.57 3.63
C MET A 365 19.36 24.68 3.49
N GLU A 366 19.33 25.42 2.38
CA GLU A 366 20.30 26.48 2.10
C GLU A 366 20.26 27.57 3.17
N LEU A 367 19.07 28.06 3.52
CA LEU A 367 18.88 29.03 4.61
C LEU A 367 19.45 28.53 5.95
N TYR A 368 19.28 27.25 6.26
CA TYR A 368 19.80 26.69 7.51
C TYR A 368 21.32 26.47 7.49
N LEU A 369 21.90 26.21 6.32
CA LEU A 369 23.36 26.21 6.14
C LEU A 369 23.92 27.62 6.32
N GLU A 370 23.26 28.64 5.77
CA GLU A 370 23.65 30.05 5.95
C GLU A 370 23.62 30.49 7.42
N GLU A 371 22.59 30.08 8.18
CA GLU A 371 22.54 30.31 9.64
C GLU A 371 23.76 29.71 10.37
N GLN A 372 24.28 28.59 9.87
CA GLN A 372 25.50 27.93 10.36
C GLN A 372 26.80 28.51 9.77
N ARG A 373 26.70 29.52 8.90
CA ARG A 373 27.81 30.09 8.11
C ARG A 373 28.48 29.06 7.21
N LEU A 374 27.69 28.16 6.63
CA LEU A 374 28.08 27.12 5.68
C LEU A 374 27.36 27.32 4.34
N SER A 375 27.89 26.69 3.30
CA SER A 375 27.28 26.60 1.97
C SER A 375 27.49 25.20 1.40
N LEU A 376 26.82 24.87 0.29
CA LEU A 376 27.00 23.57 -0.38
C LEU A 376 28.44 23.29 -0.83
N ASP A 377 29.24 24.33 -1.06
CA ASP A 377 30.66 24.25 -1.44
C ASP A 377 31.60 24.12 -0.24
N SER A 378 31.08 24.19 0.99
CA SER A 378 31.90 24.07 2.20
C SER A 378 32.45 22.66 2.36
N VAL A 379 33.75 22.55 2.63
CA VAL A 379 34.42 21.30 3.02
C VAL A 379 34.42 21.20 4.55
N ILE A 380 33.87 20.10 5.06
CA ILE A 380 33.67 19.89 6.50
C ILE A 380 34.81 19.05 7.06
N GLU A 381 35.35 19.48 8.21
CA GLU A 381 36.39 18.75 8.95
C GLU A 381 36.01 17.28 9.20
N LYS A 382 37.01 16.41 9.11
CA LYS A 382 36.81 14.97 9.26
C LYS A 382 36.17 14.63 10.62
N GLY A 383 35.04 13.95 10.58
CA GLY A 383 34.30 13.51 11.78
C GLY A 383 33.32 14.53 12.35
N ARG A 384 33.26 15.76 11.82
CA ARG A 384 32.24 16.74 12.21
C ARG A 384 30.92 16.44 11.52
N THR A 385 29.87 16.22 12.31
CA THR A 385 28.49 16.11 11.81
C THR A 385 27.92 17.51 11.53
N VAL A 386 27.35 17.68 10.35
CA VAL A 386 26.58 18.89 9.98
C VAL A 386 25.13 18.48 9.78
N TYR A 387 24.24 19.08 10.57
CA TYR A 387 22.81 18.97 10.34
C TYR A 387 22.42 19.90 9.20
N LEU A 388 21.74 19.34 8.22
CA LEU A 388 21.32 20.03 7.01
C LEU A 388 19.95 20.70 7.17
N ARG A 389 19.21 20.36 8.23
CA ARG A 389 17.91 20.94 8.55
C ARG A 389 17.74 21.11 10.05
N LYS A 390 16.92 22.08 10.44
CA LYS A 390 16.57 22.36 11.85
C LYS A 390 15.53 21.38 12.39
N VAL A 391 14.55 21.00 11.57
CA VAL A 391 13.44 20.10 11.94
C VAL A 391 13.64 18.71 11.32
N ALA A 392 13.25 17.68 12.07
CA ALA A 392 13.33 16.30 11.60
C ALA A 392 12.20 15.97 10.61
N ASN A 393 12.44 16.28 9.33
CA ASN A 393 11.55 15.92 8.23
C ASN A 393 12.08 14.67 7.50
N LEU A 394 11.44 13.52 7.73
CA LEU A 394 11.82 12.24 7.10
C LEU A 394 11.76 12.30 5.57
N SER A 395 10.74 12.97 5.01
CA SER A 395 10.57 13.11 3.54
C SER A 395 11.70 13.90 2.87
N ALA A 396 12.43 14.71 3.66
CA ALA A 396 13.55 15.51 3.20
C ALA A 396 14.92 14.92 3.62
N GLY A 397 14.95 13.62 3.91
CA GLY A 397 16.17 12.86 4.20
C GLY A 397 16.51 12.72 5.68
N GLY A 398 15.60 13.07 6.58
CA GLY A 398 15.71 12.75 8.00
C GLY A 398 15.82 11.25 8.28
N MET A 399 16.23 10.91 9.50
CA MET A 399 16.38 9.52 9.95
C MET A 399 15.35 9.20 11.02
N SER A 400 14.82 7.98 10.99
CA SER A 400 14.00 7.41 12.07
C SER A 400 14.83 6.39 12.85
N ILE A 401 14.81 6.48 14.17
CA ILE A 401 15.46 5.53 15.07
C ILE A 401 14.36 4.94 15.93
N ASP A 402 14.25 3.61 15.97
CA ASP A 402 13.29 2.96 16.86
C ASP A 402 13.63 3.30 18.31
N ALA A 403 12.62 3.73 19.06
CA ALA A 403 12.72 4.05 20.48
C ALA A 403 11.72 3.24 21.31
N THR A 404 10.96 2.32 20.69
CA THR A 404 9.79 1.67 21.28
C THR A 404 10.09 0.95 22.59
N GLN A 405 11.18 0.18 22.63
CA GLN A 405 11.56 -0.60 23.81
C GLN A 405 12.17 0.24 24.95
N THR A 406 12.47 1.52 24.68
CA THR A 406 13.10 2.41 25.65
C THR A 406 12.11 3.36 26.33
N VAL A 407 10.83 3.33 25.92
CA VAL A 407 9.83 4.25 26.44
C VAL A 407 9.45 3.90 27.88
N HIS A 408 9.53 4.89 28.76
CA HIS A 408 9.09 4.78 30.15
C HIS A 408 7.56 4.60 30.24
N ASP A 409 7.09 3.77 31.16
CA ASP A 409 5.67 3.43 31.33
C ASP A 409 4.75 4.66 31.49
N ASP A 410 5.17 5.67 32.26
CA ASP A 410 4.40 6.93 32.37
C ASP A 410 4.14 7.62 31.02
N ASN A 411 5.07 7.51 30.05
CA ASN A 411 4.93 8.10 28.73
C ASN A 411 3.99 7.25 27.84
N ILE A 412 4.01 5.93 28.03
CA ILE A 412 3.05 4.99 27.41
C ILE A 412 1.64 5.30 27.91
N ILE A 413 1.46 5.42 29.23
CA ILE A 413 0.17 5.76 29.86
C ILE A 413 -0.32 7.11 29.34
N LEU A 414 0.55 8.13 29.29
CA LEU A 414 0.23 9.44 28.73
C LEU A 414 -0.25 9.35 27.27
N ALA A 415 0.46 8.62 26.42
CA ALA A 415 0.10 8.48 25.01
C ALA A 415 -1.25 7.81 24.81
N GLN A 416 -1.57 6.79 25.61
CA GLN A 416 -2.86 6.11 25.58
C GLN A 416 -4.00 6.97 26.13
N ASP A 417 -3.75 7.73 27.20
CA ASP A 417 -4.72 8.66 27.78
C ASP A 417 -5.10 9.74 26.76
N ILE A 418 -4.11 10.35 26.11
CA ILE A 418 -4.34 11.29 25.01
C ILE A 418 -5.15 10.63 23.90
N ALA A 419 -4.82 9.41 23.50
CA ALA A 419 -5.50 8.72 22.41
C ALA A 419 -7.00 8.46 22.70
N GLN A 420 -7.40 8.30 23.97
CA GLN A 420 -8.80 8.10 24.34
C GLN A 420 -9.67 9.36 24.16
N HIS A 421 -9.06 10.54 24.02
CA HIS A 421 -9.78 11.78 23.75
C HIS A 421 -10.14 11.99 22.27
N PHE A 422 -9.67 11.12 21.37
CA PHE A 422 -9.92 11.21 19.95
C PHE A 422 -10.49 9.90 19.41
N GLN A 423 -11.55 9.96 18.62
CA GLN A 423 -12.11 8.81 17.92
C GLN A 423 -11.36 8.60 16.60
N LEU A 424 -10.09 8.20 16.72
CA LEU A 424 -9.16 7.97 15.61
C LEU A 424 -8.52 6.58 15.74
N THR A 425 -8.53 5.81 14.65
CA THR A 425 -7.93 4.47 14.59
C THR A 425 -6.42 4.52 14.81
N CYS A 426 -5.74 5.50 14.21
CA CYS A 426 -4.30 5.67 14.33
C CYS A 426 -3.96 7.12 14.66
N LEU A 427 -3.15 7.32 15.70
CA LEU A 427 -2.82 8.63 16.24
C LEU A 427 -1.31 8.76 16.42
N GLY A 428 -0.71 9.78 15.82
CA GLY A 428 0.67 10.18 16.09
C GLY A 428 0.72 11.31 17.10
N ILE A 429 1.58 11.20 18.10
CA ILE A 429 1.82 12.22 19.12
C ILE A 429 3.27 12.65 19.00
N ASP A 430 3.48 13.91 18.61
CA ASP A 430 4.81 14.48 18.44
C ASP A 430 5.23 15.10 19.76
N VAL A 431 6.39 14.70 20.26
CA VAL A 431 6.89 15.14 21.55
C VAL A 431 8.35 15.52 21.46
N ILE A 432 8.76 16.46 22.30
CA ILE A 432 10.15 16.84 22.47
C ILE A 432 10.58 16.57 23.91
N THR A 433 11.67 15.82 24.04
CA THR A 433 12.29 15.50 25.34
C THR A 433 13.73 15.08 25.11
N LYS A 434 14.56 15.08 26.15
CA LYS A 434 15.93 14.55 26.04
C LYS A 434 15.96 13.04 25.81
N SER A 435 15.02 12.31 26.41
CA SER A 435 14.89 10.87 26.29
C SER A 435 13.46 10.45 26.61
N LEU A 436 12.98 9.39 25.95
CA LEU A 436 11.73 8.73 26.31
C LEU A 436 11.88 7.73 27.46
N SER A 437 13.11 7.42 27.90
CA SER A 437 13.41 6.50 29.01
C SER A 437 13.15 7.09 30.39
N GLU A 438 12.86 8.38 30.47
CA GLU A 438 12.50 9.08 31.70
C GLU A 438 11.02 9.44 31.66
N SER A 439 10.37 9.44 32.83
CA SER A 439 8.98 9.89 32.95
C SER A 439 8.83 11.35 32.51
N TRP A 440 7.75 11.65 31.79
CA TRP A 440 7.35 13.01 31.43
C TRP A 440 7.09 13.90 32.67
N LYS A 441 6.81 13.29 33.82
CA LYS A 441 6.55 14.00 35.09
C LYS A 441 7.80 14.62 35.69
N SER A 442 8.97 14.03 35.42
CA SER A 442 10.27 14.44 35.98
C SER A 442 11.23 15.06 34.95
N SER A 443 10.97 14.84 33.65
CA SER A 443 11.82 15.30 32.56
C SER A 443 11.24 16.55 31.88
N LYS A 444 12.08 17.25 31.10
CA LYS A 444 11.60 18.32 30.21
C LYS A 444 10.91 17.67 29.01
N PHE A 445 9.61 17.43 29.13
CA PHE A 445 8.77 16.80 28.13
C PHE A 445 7.69 17.77 27.66
N ALA A 446 7.45 17.85 26.36
CA ALA A 446 6.35 18.63 25.83
C ALA A 446 5.76 18.01 24.55
N ILE A 447 4.44 18.01 24.47
CA ILE A 447 3.67 17.60 23.30
C ILE A 447 3.61 18.79 22.33
N LEU A 448 4.08 18.57 21.11
CA LEU A 448 4.17 19.58 20.06
C LEU A 448 2.91 19.60 19.20
N GLU A 449 2.43 18.43 18.78
CA GLU A 449 1.26 18.27 17.93
C GLU A 449 0.68 16.85 17.99
N ILE A 450 -0.57 16.72 17.57
CA ILE A 450 -1.27 15.45 17.36
C ILE A 450 -1.52 15.30 15.86
N ASN A 451 -1.37 14.09 15.34
CA ASN A 451 -1.49 13.77 13.92
C ASN A 451 -2.52 12.65 13.72
N ALA A 452 -3.61 12.92 13.00
CA ALA A 452 -4.67 11.95 12.70
C ALA A 452 -4.37 10.99 11.53
N ALA A 453 -3.35 11.29 10.72
CA ALA A 453 -2.92 10.47 9.58
C ALA A 453 -1.40 10.21 9.59
N PRO A 454 -0.85 9.60 10.67
CA PRO A 454 0.59 9.41 10.80
C PRO A 454 1.14 8.44 9.75
N GLY A 455 2.35 8.71 9.26
CA GLY A 455 3.08 7.75 8.43
C GLY A 455 3.55 6.55 9.24
N VAL A 456 3.37 5.33 8.73
CA VAL A 456 3.75 4.10 9.45
C VAL A 456 5.13 3.57 9.09
N LEU A 457 5.65 3.97 7.92
CA LEU A 457 6.91 3.43 7.38
C LEU A 457 8.10 3.69 8.32
N MET A 458 8.10 4.82 9.02
CA MET A 458 9.17 5.17 9.95
C MET A 458 9.33 4.17 11.11
N HIS A 459 8.25 3.46 11.46
CA HIS A 459 8.21 2.41 12.48
C HIS A 459 8.41 1.01 11.86
N LEU A 460 7.83 0.77 10.67
CA LEU A 460 7.96 -0.52 9.98
C LEU A 460 9.38 -0.77 9.45
N LYS A 461 10.04 0.26 8.93
CA LYS A 461 11.42 0.20 8.43
C LYS A 461 12.22 1.38 8.97
N PRO A 462 12.59 1.37 10.27
CA PRO A 462 13.38 2.44 10.83
C PRO A 462 14.78 2.46 10.19
N SER A 463 15.42 3.63 10.21
CA SER A 463 16.81 3.76 9.76
C SER A 463 17.80 3.04 10.70
N VAL A 464 17.47 2.98 12.00
CA VAL A 464 18.24 2.31 13.05
C VAL A 464 17.27 1.69 14.05
N GLY A 465 17.53 0.46 14.50
CA GLY A 465 16.72 -0.26 15.48
C GLY A 465 15.78 -1.27 14.84
N GLU A 466 14.83 -1.78 15.63
CA GLU A 466 13.97 -2.90 15.25
C GLU A 466 12.68 -2.45 14.55
N SER A 467 12.21 -3.26 13.61
CA SER A 467 10.93 -3.05 12.93
C SER A 467 9.76 -3.24 13.89
N VAL A 468 8.78 -2.33 13.85
CA VAL A 468 7.48 -2.51 14.49
C VAL A 468 6.40 -2.60 13.41
N ASP A 469 5.68 -3.72 13.38
CA ASP A 469 4.63 -4.01 12.40
C ASP A 469 3.32 -3.26 12.70
N VAL A 470 3.39 -1.93 12.64
CA VAL A 470 2.27 -1.02 12.80
C VAL A 470 1.10 -1.34 11.84
N PRO A 471 1.32 -1.64 10.54
CA PRO A 471 0.23 -2.02 9.64
C PRO A 471 -0.60 -3.20 10.17
N SER A 472 0.03 -4.21 10.78
CA SER A 472 -0.70 -5.33 11.38
C SER A 472 -1.60 -4.89 12.52
N TYR A 473 -1.09 -4.08 13.46
CA TYR A 473 -1.91 -3.53 14.56
C TYR A 473 -3.11 -2.72 14.05
N ILE A 474 -2.94 -1.97 12.97
CA ILE A 474 -4.03 -1.20 12.35
C ILE A 474 -5.10 -2.14 11.79
N LEU A 475 -4.73 -3.14 10.99
CA LEU A 475 -5.70 -4.06 10.38
C LEU A 475 -6.38 -4.95 11.43
N GLU A 476 -5.67 -5.34 12.49
CA GLU A 476 -6.20 -6.11 13.63
C GLU A 476 -7.23 -5.34 14.46
N THR A 477 -7.29 -4.01 14.33
CA THR A 477 -8.38 -3.21 14.91
C THR A 477 -9.73 -3.55 14.26
N PHE A 478 -9.71 -3.95 12.99
CA PHE A 478 -10.93 -4.22 12.21
C PHE A 478 -11.19 -5.71 12.03
N PHE A 479 -10.12 -6.53 11.95
CA PHE A 479 -10.19 -7.93 11.57
C PHE A 479 -9.29 -8.79 12.46
N GLU A 480 -9.87 -9.69 13.25
CA GLU A 480 -9.08 -10.67 14.04
C GLU A 480 -8.32 -11.65 13.11
N SER A 481 -8.92 -11.98 11.96
CA SER A 481 -8.32 -12.82 10.93
C SER A 481 -8.79 -12.43 9.52
N GLY A 482 -8.15 -12.97 8.49
CA GLY A 482 -8.61 -12.84 7.10
C GLY A 482 -10.01 -13.42 6.87
N THR A 483 -10.46 -14.36 7.70
CA THR A 483 -11.82 -14.92 7.66
C THR A 483 -12.85 -13.90 8.17
N ASP A 484 -12.52 -13.13 9.20
CA ASP A 484 -13.42 -12.11 9.77
C ASP A 484 -13.63 -10.89 8.86
N ALA A 485 -12.69 -10.70 7.93
CA ALA A 485 -12.78 -9.69 6.88
C ALA A 485 -13.73 -10.08 5.73
N ARG A 486 -14.33 -11.27 5.77
CA ARG A 486 -15.11 -11.83 4.66
C ARG A 486 -16.56 -12.06 5.06
N ILE A 487 -17.37 -12.20 4.04
CA ILE A 487 -18.74 -12.72 4.14
C ILE A 487 -18.78 -14.07 3.41
N PRO A 488 -19.74 -14.94 3.73
CA PRO A 488 -20.00 -16.13 2.94
C PRO A 488 -20.20 -15.83 1.45
N ILE A 489 -19.62 -16.66 0.58
CA ILE A 489 -19.76 -16.58 -0.87
C ILE A 489 -20.11 -17.95 -1.46
N ILE A 490 -21.13 -17.98 -2.33
CA ILE A 490 -21.52 -19.13 -3.14
C ILE A 490 -21.26 -18.81 -4.61
N THR A 491 -20.48 -19.64 -5.29
CA THR A 491 -20.12 -19.45 -6.69
C THR A 491 -20.69 -20.56 -7.56
N PHE A 492 -21.33 -20.18 -8.65
CA PHE A 492 -21.81 -21.06 -9.70
C PHE A 492 -20.95 -20.89 -10.95
N ASN A 493 -20.77 -21.92 -11.78
CA ASN A 493 -20.37 -21.69 -13.17
C ASN A 493 -21.58 -21.28 -14.04
N LYS A 494 -22.77 -21.73 -13.65
CA LYS A 494 -24.02 -21.54 -14.38
C LYS A 494 -25.21 -21.56 -13.44
N ILE A 495 -26.11 -20.58 -13.57
CA ILE A 495 -27.39 -20.53 -12.84
C ILE A 495 -28.40 -19.67 -13.59
N SER A 496 -29.66 -20.12 -13.71
CA SER A 496 -30.71 -19.30 -14.33
C SER A 496 -31.20 -18.19 -13.38
N VAL A 497 -31.90 -17.19 -13.91
CA VAL A 497 -32.50 -16.13 -13.07
C VAL A 497 -33.52 -16.72 -12.08
N GLU A 498 -34.32 -17.68 -12.52
CA GLU A 498 -35.33 -18.36 -11.69
C GLU A 498 -34.66 -19.17 -10.58
N GLU A 499 -33.60 -19.92 -10.90
CA GLU A 499 -32.83 -20.70 -9.92
C GLU A 499 -32.11 -19.79 -8.91
N LEU A 500 -31.57 -18.67 -9.37
CA LEU A 500 -30.94 -17.66 -8.53
C LEU A 500 -31.95 -17.06 -7.54
N GLN A 501 -33.13 -16.68 -8.03
CA GLN A 501 -34.22 -16.16 -7.18
C GLN A 501 -34.71 -17.20 -6.18
N ALA A 502 -34.91 -18.45 -6.61
CA ALA A 502 -35.29 -19.54 -5.72
C ALA A 502 -34.23 -19.79 -4.63
N THR A 503 -32.95 -19.66 -4.96
CA THR A 503 -31.83 -19.77 -4.01
C THR A 503 -31.84 -18.62 -3.00
N ILE A 504 -32.04 -17.38 -3.45
CA ILE A 504 -32.21 -16.22 -2.56
C ILE A 504 -33.39 -16.44 -1.61
N ASP A 505 -34.54 -16.87 -2.12
CA ASP A 505 -35.74 -17.10 -1.32
C ASP A 505 -35.54 -18.21 -0.29
N HIS A 506 -34.92 -19.32 -0.68
CA HIS A 506 -34.59 -20.42 0.23
C HIS A 506 -33.75 -19.94 1.41
N ILE A 507 -32.70 -19.16 1.15
CA ILE A 507 -31.80 -18.66 2.19
C ILE A 507 -32.50 -17.61 3.07
N LEU A 508 -33.30 -16.71 2.50
CA LEU A 508 -34.06 -15.72 3.26
C LEU A 508 -35.15 -16.33 4.14
N LEU A 509 -35.72 -17.48 3.76
CA LEU A 509 -36.67 -18.20 4.62
C LEU A 509 -36.02 -18.67 5.93
N GLN A 510 -34.74 -19.06 5.87
CA GLN A 510 -33.96 -19.48 7.03
C GLN A 510 -33.33 -18.27 7.75
N ASN A 511 -33.02 -17.21 7.02
CA ASN A 511 -32.33 -16.01 7.51
C ASN A 511 -33.06 -14.71 7.09
N PRO A 512 -34.23 -14.39 7.69
CA PRO A 512 -35.10 -13.30 7.20
C PRO A 512 -34.48 -11.89 7.23
N ASN A 513 -33.48 -11.69 8.10
CA ASN A 513 -32.84 -10.39 8.30
C ASN A 513 -31.59 -10.20 7.43
N TRP A 514 -31.20 -11.19 6.64
CA TRP A 514 -29.99 -11.10 5.83
C TRP A 514 -30.21 -10.24 4.58
N THR A 515 -29.13 -9.59 4.15
CA THR A 515 -29.01 -8.99 2.82
C THR A 515 -28.15 -9.89 1.95
N ILE A 516 -28.76 -10.44 0.90
CA ILE A 516 -28.12 -11.29 -0.09
C ILE A 516 -27.92 -10.47 -1.36
N GLY A 517 -26.67 -10.39 -1.81
CA GLY A 517 -26.31 -9.86 -3.11
C GLY A 517 -26.13 -11.02 -4.06
N ALA A 518 -26.74 -10.95 -5.24
CA ALA A 518 -26.72 -12.04 -6.19
C ALA A 518 -26.51 -11.52 -7.60
N VAL A 519 -25.64 -12.16 -8.37
CA VAL A 519 -25.39 -11.81 -9.77
C VAL A 519 -25.20 -13.05 -10.64
N CYS A 520 -25.89 -13.05 -11.76
CA CYS A 520 -25.75 -13.99 -12.87
C CYS A 520 -25.56 -13.19 -14.17
N ARG A 521 -25.32 -13.87 -15.29
CA ARG A 521 -25.15 -13.22 -16.60
C ARG A 521 -26.30 -12.30 -17.01
N ASP A 522 -27.53 -12.60 -16.58
CA ASP A 522 -28.75 -11.91 -17.04
C ASP A 522 -29.37 -10.96 -16.00
N ALA A 523 -28.88 -10.98 -14.75
CA ALA A 523 -29.46 -10.18 -13.68
C ALA A 523 -28.55 -9.98 -12.46
N VAL A 524 -28.73 -8.83 -11.81
CA VAL A 524 -28.22 -8.53 -10.47
C VAL A 524 -29.41 -8.34 -9.53
N PHE A 525 -29.30 -8.85 -8.30
CA PHE A 525 -30.28 -8.69 -7.24
C PHE A 525 -29.64 -8.26 -5.92
N VAL A 526 -30.41 -7.51 -5.14
CA VAL A 526 -30.23 -7.40 -3.69
C VAL A 526 -31.52 -7.88 -3.05
N ASN A 527 -31.45 -8.99 -2.33
CA ASN A 527 -32.62 -9.79 -1.93
C ASN A 527 -33.53 -10.02 -3.15
N ARG A 528 -34.81 -9.62 -3.07
CA ARG A 528 -35.81 -9.77 -4.15
C ARG A 528 -35.81 -8.61 -5.15
N SER A 529 -34.98 -7.59 -4.94
CA SER A 529 -34.96 -6.37 -5.76
C SER A 529 -33.95 -6.50 -6.90
N LYS A 530 -34.43 -6.63 -8.13
CA LYS A 530 -33.58 -6.56 -9.33
C LYS A 530 -32.90 -5.20 -9.43
N LYS A 531 -31.61 -5.19 -9.73
CA LYS A 531 -30.78 -4.00 -9.93
C LYS A 531 -30.37 -3.88 -11.40
N VAL A 532 -29.80 -2.72 -11.73
CA VAL A 532 -29.22 -2.48 -13.06
C VAL A 532 -28.01 -3.40 -13.22
N LEU A 533 -27.98 -4.12 -14.33
CA LEU A 533 -26.87 -4.97 -14.73
C LEU A 533 -25.90 -4.16 -15.59
N SER A 534 -24.65 -4.03 -15.14
CA SER A 534 -23.55 -3.50 -15.93
C SER A 534 -23.06 -4.53 -16.94
N LYS A 535 -22.57 -4.06 -18.10
CA LYS A 535 -21.92 -4.91 -19.10
C LYS A 535 -20.60 -5.50 -18.61
N ASN A 536 -19.86 -4.75 -17.80
CA ASN A 536 -18.65 -5.26 -17.16
C ASN A 536 -19.08 -6.07 -15.94
N TYR A 537 -18.87 -7.38 -16.00
CA TYR A 537 -19.40 -8.33 -15.04
C TYR A 537 -18.87 -8.05 -13.63
N ASN A 538 -17.54 -7.86 -13.49
CA ASN A 538 -16.89 -7.66 -12.20
C ASN A 538 -17.27 -6.33 -11.54
N SER A 539 -17.73 -5.33 -12.29
CA SER A 539 -18.30 -4.10 -11.73
C SER A 539 -19.58 -4.37 -10.93
N ASN A 540 -20.40 -5.36 -11.35
CA ASN A 540 -21.59 -5.77 -10.61
C ASN A 540 -21.19 -6.44 -9.28
N VAL A 541 -20.20 -7.33 -9.33
CA VAL A 541 -19.68 -8.03 -8.15
C VAL A 541 -19.09 -7.04 -7.15
N GLN A 542 -18.25 -6.11 -7.61
CA GLN A 542 -17.68 -5.04 -6.79
C GLN A 542 -18.77 -4.19 -6.14
N THR A 543 -19.82 -3.82 -6.89
CA THR A 543 -20.94 -3.04 -6.36
C THR A 543 -21.65 -3.76 -5.22
N LEU A 544 -21.90 -5.06 -5.35
CA LEU A 544 -22.50 -5.87 -4.30
C LEU A 544 -21.59 -5.94 -3.07
N LEU A 545 -20.30 -6.26 -3.26
CA LEU A 545 -19.32 -6.39 -2.18
C LEU A 545 -19.07 -5.10 -1.38
N ARG A 546 -19.45 -3.95 -1.92
CA ARG A 546 -19.42 -2.65 -1.23
C ARG A 546 -20.66 -2.37 -0.38
N HIS A 547 -21.70 -3.20 -0.49
CA HIS A 547 -22.96 -2.95 0.21
C HIS A 547 -22.78 -3.16 1.73
N PRO A 548 -23.03 -2.14 2.57
CA PRO A 548 -22.64 -2.14 3.99
C PRO A 548 -23.45 -3.09 4.88
N LYS A 549 -24.51 -3.68 4.34
CA LYS A 549 -25.32 -4.70 5.03
C LYS A 549 -25.22 -6.09 4.41
N LEU A 550 -24.38 -6.28 3.39
CA LEU A 550 -24.32 -7.54 2.66
C LEU A 550 -23.84 -8.67 3.60
N ASP A 551 -24.67 -9.68 3.77
CA ASP A 551 -24.40 -10.86 4.59
C ASP A 551 -23.89 -12.04 3.77
N LEU A 552 -24.33 -12.16 2.51
CA LEU A 552 -23.99 -13.28 1.61
C LEU A 552 -23.89 -12.77 0.17
N LEU A 553 -22.90 -13.27 -0.57
CA LEU A 553 -22.79 -13.08 -2.00
C LEU A 553 -23.06 -14.39 -2.76
N ILE A 554 -23.85 -14.32 -3.82
CA ILE A 554 -24.05 -15.40 -4.79
C ILE A 554 -23.60 -14.90 -6.18
N THR A 555 -22.71 -15.60 -6.86
CA THR A 555 -22.22 -15.18 -8.18
C THR A 555 -22.13 -16.32 -9.18
N GLU A 556 -22.32 -16.02 -10.46
CA GLU A 556 -22.01 -16.91 -11.59
C GLU A 556 -20.71 -16.51 -12.30
N TYR A 557 -19.73 -17.40 -12.40
CA TYR A 557 -18.55 -17.20 -13.24
C TYR A 557 -18.49 -18.27 -14.33
N ALA A 558 -19.08 -17.96 -15.47
CA ALA A 558 -19.02 -18.78 -16.69
C ALA A 558 -17.66 -18.63 -17.40
N GLU A 559 -17.32 -19.59 -18.27
CA GLU A 559 -16.04 -19.61 -18.98
C GLU A 559 -15.70 -18.32 -19.75
N ASP A 560 -16.67 -17.70 -20.40
CA ASP A 560 -16.49 -16.44 -21.13
C ASP A 560 -16.08 -15.32 -20.17
N ILE A 561 -16.77 -15.16 -19.04
CA ILE A 561 -16.44 -14.17 -18.00
C ILE A 561 -15.05 -14.44 -17.40
N LEU A 562 -14.73 -15.70 -17.10
CA LEU A 562 -13.43 -16.08 -16.56
C LEU A 562 -12.28 -15.73 -17.51
N ASN A 563 -12.48 -15.97 -18.81
CA ASN A 563 -11.52 -15.61 -19.84
C ASN A 563 -11.48 -14.10 -20.09
N GLU A 564 -12.61 -13.40 -19.96
CA GLU A 564 -12.76 -11.97 -20.27
C GLU A 564 -12.32 -11.04 -19.15
N GLU A 565 -12.68 -11.33 -17.91
CA GLU A 565 -12.48 -10.42 -16.76
C GLU A 565 -11.84 -11.13 -15.56
N GLY A 566 -11.86 -12.47 -15.52
CA GLY A 566 -11.49 -13.25 -14.35
C GLY A 566 -12.46 -13.03 -13.18
N MET A 567 -12.06 -13.41 -11.99
CA MET A 567 -12.81 -13.24 -10.75
C MET A 567 -12.40 -11.95 -10.03
N PHE A 568 -13.36 -11.35 -9.32
CA PHE A 568 -13.12 -10.13 -8.54
C PHE A 568 -12.65 -10.44 -7.11
N TYR A 569 -13.14 -11.51 -6.51
CA TYR A 569 -12.77 -11.95 -5.16
C TYR A 569 -11.98 -13.25 -5.22
N ARG A 570 -11.39 -13.64 -4.08
CA ARG A 570 -10.76 -14.94 -3.90
C ARG A 570 -11.56 -15.79 -2.95
N SER A 571 -11.64 -17.07 -3.29
CA SER A 571 -12.09 -18.16 -2.45
C SER A 571 -13.56 -18.12 -2.08
N SER A 572 -14.25 -19.23 -2.32
CA SER A 572 -15.68 -19.38 -2.01
C SER A 572 -15.92 -20.41 -0.92
N ASN A 573 -16.93 -20.17 -0.10
CA ASN A 573 -17.38 -21.13 0.91
C ASN A 573 -18.12 -22.29 0.25
N MET A 574 -18.74 -22.04 -0.89
CA MET A 574 -19.40 -23.05 -1.70
C MET A 574 -19.19 -22.81 -3.18
N VAL A 575 -18.94 -23.88 -3.92
CA VAL A 575 -18.86 -23.87 -5.38
C VAL A 575 -19.80 -24.91 -5.95
N VAL A 576 -20.64 -24.50 -6.90
CA VAL A 576 -21.61 -25.36 -7.58
C VAL A 576 -21.32 -25.34 -9.07
N LEU A 577 -20.95 -26.50 -9.61
CA LEU A 577 -20.59 -26.64 -11.00
C LEU A 577 -21.57 -27.56 -11.72
N ASP A 578 -22.18 -27.04 -12.77
CA ASP A 578 -23.04 -27.79 -13.67
C ASP A 578 -22.33 -28.02 -15.01
N ASN A 579 -21.95 -29.28 -15.27
CA ASN A 579 -21.23 -29.72 -16.46
C ASN A 579 -20.03 -28.80 -16.80
N PRO A 580 -19.09 -28.58 -15.85
CA PRO A 580 -18.07 -27.55 -16.00
C PRO A 580 -17.04 -27.88 -17.09
N THR A 581 -16.57 -26.84 -17.77
CA THR A 581 -15.42 -26.92 -18.66
C THR A 581 -14.10 -26.96 -17.88
N GLU A 582 -12.98 -27.24 -18.56
CA GLU A 582 -11.66 -27.25 -17.90
C GLU A 582 -11.31 -25.87 -17.30
N THR A 583 -11.70 -24.78 -17.97
CA THR A 583 -11.52 -23.42 -17.47
C THR A 583 -12.34 -23.20 -16.20
N GLU A 584 -13.62 -23.58 -16.20
CA GLU A 584 -14.52 -23.39 -15.06
C GLU A 584 -14.12 -24.24 -13.84
N MET A 585 -13.40 -25.34 -14.04
CA MET A 585 -12.80 -26.10 -12.94
C MET A 585 -11.78 -25.28 -12.13
N MET A 586 -11.33 -24.11 -12.60
CA MET A 586 -10.55 -23.17 -11.78
C MET A 586 -11.30 -22.73 -10.52
N LEU A 587 -12.64 -22.67 -10.56
CA LEU A 587 -13.46 -22.28 -9.41
C LEU A 587 -13.28 -23.24 -8.22
N VAL A 588 -12.87 -24.48 -8.48
CA VAL A 588 -12.54 -25.47 -7.42
C VAL A 588 -11.15 -25.25 -6.84
N ARG A 589 -10.22 -24.65 -7.60
CA ARG A 589 -8.87 -24.34 -7.12
C ARG A 589 -8.89 -23.19 -6.11
N ASP A 590 -9.89 -22.32 -6.21
CA ASP A 590 -10.08 -21.16 -5.36
C ASP A 590 -11.21 -21.40 -4.35
N VAL A 591 -11.00 -22.36 -3.44
CA VAL A 591 -11.91 -22.65 -2.32
C VAL A 591 -11.13 -22.73 -1.01
N PHE A 592 -11.79 -22.42 0.10
CA PHE A 592 -11.19 -22.58 1.43
C PHE A 592 -11.10 -24.06 1.82
N ASP A 593 -10.18 -24.35 2.74
CA ASP A 593 -10.16 -25.63 3.44
C ASP A 593 -11.51 -25.86 4.15
N GLY A 594 -12.18 -26.95 3.79
CA GLY A 594 -13.50 -27.29 4.32
C GLY A 594 -14.69 -26.70 3.56
N SER A 595 -14.49 -25.95 2.48
CA SER A 595 -15.56 -25.52 1.58
C SER A 595 -16.33 -26.69 0.98
N THR A 596 -17.59 -26.43 0.62
CA THR A 596 -18.45 -27.41 -0.06
C THR A 596 -18.36 -27.23 -1.57
N VAL A 597 -17.99 -28.29 -2.29
CA VAL A 597 -17.94 -28.30 -3.76
C VAL A 597 -18.96 -29.31 -4.27
N VAL A 598 -19.91 -28.86 -5.09
CA VAL A 598 -20.93 -29.70 -5.72
C VAL A 598 -20.69 -29.69 -7.22
N ILE A 599 -20.47 -30.85 -7.83
CA ILE A 599 -20.22 -30.96 -9.27
C ILE A 599 -21.23 -31.93 -9.89
N ARG A 600 -21.97 -31.47 -10.90
CA ARG A 600 -22.80 -32.30 -11.77
C ARG A 600 -22.09 -32.57 -13.10
N LYS A 601 -22.04 -33.84 -13.52
CA LYS A 601 -21.61 -34.26 -14.88
C LYS A 601 -22.65 -35.23 -15.43
N GLY A 602 -23.46 -34.77 -16.39
CA GLY A 602 -24.66 -35.51 -16.78
C GLY A 602 -25.61 -35.65 -15.58
N ASN A 603 -25.91 -36.90 -15.19
CA ASN A 603 -26.72 -37.20 -14.01
C ASN A 603 -25.89 -37.50 -12.76
N ASP A 604 -24.56 -37.59 -12.89
CA ASP A 604 -23.68 -37.91 -11.78
C ASP A 604 -23.37 -36.65 -10.96
N ILE A 605 -23.55 -36.77 -9.65
CA ILE A 605 -23.25 -35.74 -8.66
C ILE A 605 -22.07 -36.19 -7.82
N SER A 606 -21.13 -35.27 -7.62
CA SER A 606 -20.06 -35.39 -6.66
C SER A 606 -20.12 -34.21 -5.68
N ILE A 607 -20.28 -34.49 -4.39
CA ILE A 607 -20.25 -33.50 -3.32
C ILE A 607 -18.98 -33.72 -2.50
N ARG A 608 -18.17 -32.68 -2.35
CA ARG A 608 -16.95 -32.69 -1.55
C ARG A 608 -17.07 -31.70 -0.41
N ARG A 609 -16.83 -32.14 0.83
CA ARG A 609 -16.82 -31.28 2.02
C ARG A 609 -15.95 -31.89 3.11
N LYS A 610 -15.08 -31.10 3.75
CA LYS A 610 -14.24 -31.52 4.90
C LYS A 610 -13.51 -32.87 4.70
N GLY A 611 -13.02 -33.14 3.49
CA GLY A 611 -12.32 -34.39 3.14
C GLY A 611 -13.23 -35.59 2.83
N LEU A 612 -14.55 -35.46 2.96
CA LEU A 612 -15.53 -36.46 2.52
C LEU A 612 -15.93 -36.21 1.06
N ILE A 613 -16.08 -37.29 0.31
CA ILE A 613 -16.61 -37.29 -1.06
C ILE A 613 -17.85 -38.18 -1.06
N GLU A 614 -18.98 -37.61 -1.46
CA GLU A 614 -20.25 -38.31 -1.66
C GLU A 614 -20.58 -38.27 -3.16
N ASP A 615 -20.63 -39.44 -3.78
CA ASP A 615 -20.98 -39.58 -5.19
C ASP A 615 -22.31 -40.34 -5.33
N TYR A 616 -23.23 -39.81 -6.14
CA TYR A 616 -24.49 -40.47 -6.45
C TYR A 616 -25.08 -39.96 -7.78
N THR A 617 -26.02 -40.71 -8.34
CA THR A 617 -26.70 -40.36 -9.60
C THR A 617 -28.08 -39.78 -9.29
N LEU A 618 -28.41 -38.63 -9.87
CA LEU A 618 -29.73 -38.02 -9.80
C LEU A 618 -30.77 -38.87 -10.54
N GLY A 619 -31.97 -38.99 -9.97
CA GLY A 619 -33.12 -39.57 -10.68
C GLY A 619 -33.55 -38.67 -11.86
N GLU A 620 -34.20 -39.27 -12.87
CA GLU A 620 -34.58 -38.55 -14.12
C GLU A 620 -35.43 -37.29 -13.88
N ASP A 621 -36.23 -37.25 -12.80
CA ASP A 621 -37.10 -36.13 -12.44
C ASP A 621 -36.59 -35.28 -11.26
N GLU A 622 -35.39 -35.57 -10.72
CA GLU A 622 -34.88 -34.84 -9.55
C GLU A 622 -34.12 -33.57 -9.98
N PRO A 623 -34.55 -32.37 -9.57
CA PRO A 623 -33.89 -31.15 -9.98
C PRO A 623 -32.57 -30.98 -9.23
N PHE A 624 -31.51 -30.60 -9.97
CA PHE A 624 -30.20 -30.32 -9.40
C PHE A 624 -30.22 -29.21 -8.35
N THR A 625 -31.18 -28.28 -8.45
CA THR A 625 -31.41 -27.24 -7.44
C THR A 625 -31.62 -27.78 -6.03
N ARG A 626 -32.34 -28.90 -5.90
CA ARG A 626 -32.58 -29.54 -4.59
C ARG A 626 -31.29 -30.00 -3.93
N VAL A 627 -30.31 -30.45 -4.72
CA VAL A 627 -29.03 -30.95 -4.25
C VAL A 627 -28.24 -29.84 -3.58
N TYR A 628 -27.95 -28.76 -4.32
CA TYR A 628 -27.10 -27.71 -3.78
C TYR A 628 -27.83 -26.89 -2.69
N LEU A 629 -29.15 -26.72 -2.75
CA LEU A 629 -29.90 -26.02 -1.68
C LEU A 629 -29.83 -26.75 -0.34
N LYS A 630 -29.72 -28.08 -0.34
CA LYS A 630 -29.50 -28.84 0.90
C LYS A 630 -28.15 -28.48 1.53
N GLU A 631 -27.15 -28.23 0.69
CA GLU A 631 -25.79 -27.96 1.13
C GLU A 631 -25.58 -26.50 1.57
N THR A 632 -26.45 -25.54 1.19
CA THR A 632 -26.32 -24.14 1.63
C THR A 632 -26.38 -24.02 3.16
N GLY A 633 -27.14 -24.89 3.84
CA GLY A 633 -27.24 -24.87 5.31
C GLY A 633 -25.91 -25.10 6.04
N ALA A 634 -24.91 -25.75 5.41
CA ALA A 634 -23.61 -26.00 6.00
C ALA A 634 -22.69 -24.76 6.01
N ILE A 635 -22.98 -23.75 5.19
CA ILE A 635 -22.19 -22.51 5.06
C ILE A 635 -22.79 -21.35 5.86
N LEU A 636 -24.08 -21.45 6.21
CA LEU A 636 -24.86 -20.37 6.82
C LEU A 636 -24.92 -20.46 8.36
N GLN A 637 -24.29 -21.47 8.95
CA GLN A 637 -24.05 -21.64 10.39
C GLN A 637 -22.68 -21.07 10.77
#